data_AF-A0A4Y2TX12-F1
#
_entry.id   AF-A0A4Y2TX12-F1
#
_cell.length_a   1.000
_cell.length_b   1.000
_cell.length_c   1.000
_cell.angle_alpha   90.00
_cell.angle_beta   90.00
_cell.angle_gamma   90.00
#
_symmetry.space_group_name_H-M   'P 1'
#
loop_
_entity.id
_entity.type
_entity.pdbx_description
1 polymer ?
#
loop_
_entity_poly.entity_id
_entity_poly.type
_entity_poly.pdbx_seq_one_letter_code
_entity_poly.pdbx_strand_id
1 'polypeptide(L)'
;MVRTPKITQNGYKLNRVKSFKYLGIHVDDRLNFLEHINKQGKKVIKMQQNFKRVAGGNWGISQIHRWTLYETVIERRLVHESSAWCLNPTLKMKKKLSSIQRPFLLHISGAYRTTPTAVLQTILGIPPTTHAITLRIQVYINLSPKNLSSP
;
A
#
# COMPACT_ATOMS: atom_id res chain seq x y z
N MET A 1 37.74 -4.40 -8.57
CA MET A 1 36.39 -4.20 -9.17
C MET A 1 35.77 -5.56 -9.42
N VAL A 2 34.69 -5.93 -8.72
CA VAL A 2 34.02 -7.23 -8.90
C VAL A 2 33.19 -7.20 -10.18
N ARG A 3 33.46 -8.12 -11.12
CA ARG A 3 32.68 -8.25 -12.36
C ARG A 3 31.24 -8.66 -12.01
N THR A 4 30.28 -7.95 -12.60
CA THR A 4 28.86 -8.26 -12.39
C THR A 4 28.50 -9.57 -13.10
N PRO A 5 27.77 -10.50 -12.45
CA PRO A 5 27.38 -11.75 -13.08
C PRO A 5 26.47 -11.52 -14.29
N LYS A 6 26.74 -12.25 -15.38
CA LYS A 6 25.87 -12.30 -16.56
C LYS A 6 24.83 -13.39 -16.34
N ILE A 7 23.56 -13.00 -16.25
CA ILE A 7 22.44 -13.92 -16.08
C ILE A 7 21.72 -14.04 -17.43
N THR A 8 21.49 -15.27 -17.86
CA THR A 8 20.73 -15.60 -19.08
C THR A 8 19.57 -16.51 -18.72
N GLN A 9 18.38 -16.20 -19.21
CA GLN A 9 17.19 -17.04 -19.04
C GLN A 9 16.64 -17.35 -20.43
N ASN A 10 16.48 -18.64 -20.76
CA ASN A 10 15.99 -19.11 -22.07
C ASN A 10 16.71 -18.47 -23.28
N GLY A 11 18.03 -18.28 -23.20
CA GLY A 11 18.84 -17.67 -24.26
C GLY A 11 18.81 -16.13 -24.29
N TYR A 12 17.96 -15.47 -23.49
CA TYR A 12 17.93 -14.02 -23.38
C TYR A 12 18.82 -13.53 -22.24
N LYS A 13 19.65 -12.52 -22.52
CA LYS A 13 20.46 -11.86 -21.51
C LYS A 13 19.59 -10.93 -20.67
N LEU A 14 19.57 -11.16 -19.36
CA LEU A 14 18.86 -10.29 -18.43
C LEU A 14 19.72 -9.08 -18.08
N ASN A 15 19.15 -7.89 -18.29
CA ASN A 15 19.76 -6.64 -17.89
C ASN A 15 19.47 -6.38 -16.42
N ARG A 16 20.50 -6.04 -15.64
CA ARG A 16 20.31 -5.61 -14.25
C ARG A 16 19.69 -4.22 -14.24
N VAL A 17 18.46 -4.13 -13.76
CA VAL A 17 17.73 -2.88 -13.54
C VAL A 17 17.56 -2.65 -12.05
N LYS A 18 17.53 -1.38 -11.64
CA LYS A 18 17.32 -1.01 -10.22
C LYS A 18 15.93 -1.37 -9.74
N SER A 19 14.92 -1.21 -10.60
CA SER A 19 13.52 -1.53 -10.28
C SER A 19 12.83 -2.02 -11.54
N PHE A 20 11.99 -3.05 -11.42
CA PHE A 20 11.16 -3.55 -12.50
C PHE A 20 9.71 -3.72 -12.07
N LYS A 21 8.81 -3.85 -13.05
CA LYS A 21 7.39 -4.09 -12.81
C LYS A 21 7.06 -5.52 -13.19
N TYR A 22 6.41 -6.25 -12.29
CA TYR A 22 5.93 -7.60 -12.53
C TYR A 22 4.54 -7.77 -11.92
N LEU A 23 3.56 -8.21 -12.72
CA LEU A 23 2.15 -8.39 -12.34
C LEU A 23 1.44 -7.18 -11.68
N GLY A 24 2.06 -5.99 -11.68
CA GLY A 24 1.52 -4.80 -10.99
C GLY A 24 2.38 -4.36 -9.79
N ILE A 25 3.23 -5.24 -9.30
CA ILE A 25 4.25 -5.01 -8.26
C ILE A 25 5.43 -4.28 -8.86
N HIS A 26 6.04 -3.41 -8.06
CA HIS A 26 7.32 -2.81 -8.37
C HIS A 26 8.35 -3.43 -7.45
N VAL A 27 9.28 -4.19 -8.03
CA VAL A 27 10.32 -4.91 -7.32
C VAL A 27 11.62 -4.13 -7.49
N ASP A 28 12.15 -3.65 -6.38
CA ASP A 28 13.44 -2.96 -6.31
C ASP A 28 14.59 -3.97 -6.17
N ASP A 29 15.81 -3.58 -6.53
CA ASP A 29 17.02 -4.42 -6.50
C ASP A 29 17.40 -4.88 -5.08
N ARG A 30 16.93 -4.15 -4.07
CA ARG A 30 17.06 -4.45 -2.64
C ARG A 30 15.84 -5.19 -2.07
N LEU A 31 14.89 -5.59 -2.92
CA LEU A 31 13.61 -6.20 -2.53
C LEU A 31 12.84 -5.34 -1.50
N ASN A 32 13.00 -4.02 -1.58
CA ASN A 32 12.36 -3.09 -0.65
C ASN A 32 10.97 -2.70 -1.14
N PHE A 33 9.93 -3.11 -0.40
CA PHE A 33 8.53 -2.80 -0.72
C PHE A 33 8.19 -1.29 -0.63
N LEU A 34 9.08 -0.46 -0.05
CA LEU A 34 8.89 0.98 0.04
C LEU A 34 8.74 1.66 -1.33
N GLU A 35 9.46 1.20 -2.36
CA GLU A 35 9.36 1.80 -3.69
C GLU A 35 7.95 1.57 -4.28
N HIS A 36 7.41 0.37 -4.10
CA HIS A 36 6.04 0.04 -4.47
C HIS A 36 5.03 0.93 -3.72
N ILE A 37 5.14 1.04 -2.38
CA ILE A 37 4.27 1.92 -1.58
C ILE A 37 4.31 3.36 -2.10
N ASN A 38 5.49 3.86 -2.45
CA ASN A 38 5.63 5.22 -3.00
C ASN A 38 4.92 5.36 -4.36
N LYS A 39 5.08 4.39 -5.26
CA LYS A 39 4.44 4.42 -6.59
C LYS A 39 2.92 4.29 -6.50
N GLN A 40 2.40 3.37 -5.68
CA GLN A 40 0.95 3.22 -5.47
C GLN A 40 0.38 4.41 -4.71
N GLY A 41 1.08 4.88 -3.67
CA GLY A 41 0.70 6.06 -2.89
C GLY A 41 0.51 7.30 -3.77
N LYS A 42 1.40 7.54 -4.74
CA LYS A 42 1.24 8.65 -5.72
C LYS A 42 -0.05 8.51 -6.53
N LYS A 43 -0.37 7.31 -7.03
CA LYS A 43 -1.59 7.06 -7.81
C LYS A 43 -2.85 7.28 -6.97
N VAL A 44 -2.83 6.76 -5.73
CA VAL A 44 -3.90 6.87 -4.74
C VAL A 44 -4.14 8.34 -4.35
N ILE A 45 -3.08 9.10 -4.06
CA ILE A 45 -3.19 10.53 -3.73
C ILE A 45 -3.75 11.32 -4.92
N LYS A 46 -3.30 11.05 -6.15
CA LYS A 46 -3.85 11.68 -7.35
C LYS A 46 -5.33 11.39 -7.53
N MET A 47 -5.75 10.14 -7.30
CA MET A 47 -7.15 9.74 -7.33
C MET A 47 -7.96 10.53 -6.28
N GLN A 48 -7.43 10.68 -5.07
CA GLN A 48 -8.08 11.48 -4.04
C GLN A 48 -8.23 12.95 -4.41
N GLN A 49 -7.19 13.55 -5.00
CA GLN A 49 -7.24 14.94 -5.46
C GLN A 49 -8.33 15.13 -6.52
N ASN A 50 -8.49 14.16 -7.43
CA ASN A 50 -9.58 14.18 -8.40
C ASN A 50 -10.94 14.08 -7.72
N PHE A 51 -11.11 13.18 -6.74
CA PHE A 51 -12.37 13.10 -5.97
C PHE A 51 -12.73 14.39 -5.26
N LYS A 52 -11.74 15.06 -4.65
CA LYS A 52 -11.93 16.36 -3.99
C LYS A 52 -12.42 17.46 -4.93
N ARG A 53 -12.20 17.33 -6.24
CA ARG A 53 -12.71 18.29 -7.24
C ARG A 53 -14.20 18.07 -7.54
N VAL A 54 -14.68 16.83 -7.41
CA VAL A 54 -16.05 16.43 -7.76
C VAL A 54 -16.98 16.49 -6.54
N ALA A 55 -16.46 16.25 -5.34
CA ALA A 55 -17.23 16.31 -4.10
C ALA A 55 -16.43 17.04 -3.01
N GLY A 56 -17.10 17.95 -2.31
CA GLY A 56 -16.56 18.67 -1.17
C GLY A 56 -16.74 17.94 0.15
N GLY A 57 -16.25 18.55 1.24
CA GLY A 57 -16.44 18.02 2.60
C GLY A 57 -17.92 17.94 3.01
N ASN A 58 -18.71 18.93 2.58
CA ASN A 58 -20.09 19.17 3.03
C ASN A 58 -21.13 19.08 1.89
N TRP A 59 -20.70 18.77 0.65
CA TRP A 59 -21.60 18.67 -0.50
C TRP A 59 -21.15 17.56 -1.46
N GLY A 60 -22.08 17.03 -2.26
CA GLY A 60 -21.82 15.90 -3.15
C GLY A 60 -22.04 14.55 -2.45
N ILE A 61 -20.97 13.79 -2.24
CA ILE A 61 -21.04 12.39 -1.78
C ILE A 61 -21.17 12.31 -0.25
N SER A 62 -22.13 11.51 0.24
CA SER A 62 -22.31 11.31 1.69
C SER A 62 -21.09 10.66 2.35
N GLN A 63 -20.95 10.83 3.67
CA GLN A 63 -19.81 10.30 4.42
C GLN A 63 -19.69 8.77 4.32
N ILE A 64 -20.82 8.05 4.35
CA ILE A 64 -20.87 6.60 4.24
C ILE A 64 -20.27 6.13 2.91
N HIS A 65 -20.66 6.75 1.79
CA HIS A 65 -20.11 6.39 0.48
C HIS A 65 -18.61 6.72 0.36
N ARG A 66 -18.15 7.82 0.97
CA ARG A 66 -16.72 8.15 1.05
C ARG A 66 -15.93 7.10 1.83
N TRP A 67 -16.51 6.62 2.93
CA TRP A 67 -15.96 5.53 3.74
C TRP A 67 -15.88 4.23 2.94
N THR A 68 -16.97 3.83 2.28
CA THR A 68 -17.01 2.62 1.43
C THR A 68 -16.00 2.68 0.29
N LEU A 69 -15.85 3.83 -0.38
CA LEU A 69 -14.86 4.02 -1.45
C LEU A 69 -13.43 3.85 -0.92
N TYR A 70 -13.15 4.35 0.28
CA TYR A 70 -11.83 4.20 0.91
C TYR A 70 -11.53 2.72 1.16
N GLU A 71 -12.43 1.99 1.81
CA GLU A 71 -12.26 0.58 2.17
C GLU A 71 -12.13 -0.31 0.91
N THR A 72 -13.05 -0.13 -0.04
CA THR A 72 -13.14 -1.00 -1.22
C THR A 72 -12.05 -0.76 -2.26
N VAL A 73 -11.64 0.49 -2.48
CA VAL A 73 -10.72 0.84 -3.57
C VAL A 73 -9.34 1.21 -3.05
N ILE A 74 -9.27 2.10 -2.08
CA ILE A 74 -8.00 2.70 -1.66
C ILE A 74 -7.21 1.73 -0.79
N GLU A 75 -7.85 1.17 0.23
CA GLU A 75 -7.23 0.16 1.08
C GLU A 75 -6.82 -1.05 0.25
N ARG A 76 -7.74 -1.60 -0.56
CA ARG A 76 -7.40 -2.74 -1.44
C ARG A 76 -6.21 -2.44 -2.33
N ARG A 77 -6.08 -1.24 -2.90
CA ARG A 77 -4.95 -0.88 -3.76
C ARG A 77 -3.62 -0.75 -3.02
N LEU A 78 -3.63 -0.29 -1.77
CA LEU A 78 -2.42 -0.13 -0.96
C LEU A 78 -1.97 -1.45 -0.34
N VAL A 79 -2.92 -2.33 -0.04
CA VAL A 79 -2.68 -3.62 0.61
C VAL A 79 -2.55 -4.75 -0.42
N HIS A 80 -2.93 -4.50 -1.67
CA HIS A 80 -2.70 -5.44 -2.76
C HIS A 80 -1.24 -5.88 -2.78
N GLU A 81 -1.03 -7.20 -2.78
CA GLU A 81 0.29 -7.84 -2.89
C GLU A 81 1.26 -7.59 -1.73
N SER A 82 0.81 -6.93 -0.64
CA SER A 82 1.59 -6.83 0.59
C SER A 82 1.78 -8.17 1.28
N SER A 83 0.83 -9.10 1.14
CA SER A 83 0.91 -10.45 1.73
C SER A 83 2.05 -11.28 1.16
N ALA A 84 2.37 -11.12 -0.13
CA ALA A 84 3.42 -11.87 -0.79
C ALA A 84 4.81 -11.23 -0.62
N TRP A 85 4.90 -9.90 -0.44
CA TRP A 85 6.17 -9.16 -0.53
C TRP A 85 6.57 -8.34 0.71
N CYS A 86 5.64 -8.07 1.62
CA CYS A 86 5.86 -7.18 2.77
C CYS A 86 5.83 -7.95 4.10
N LEU A 87 6.60 -9.03 4.25
CA LEU A 87 6.57 -9.87 5.46
C LEU A 87 6.80 -9.08 6.77
N ASN A 88 7.74 -8.12 6.75
CA ASN A 88 8.12 -7.32 7.92
C ASN A 88 8.14 -5.81 7.60
N PRO A 89 7.03 -5.07 7.78
CA PRO A 89 6.97 -3.65 7.47
C PRO A 89 7.86 -2.82 8.42
N THR A 90 8.85 -2.13 7.85
CA THR A 90 9.74 -1.23 8.61
C THR A 90 9.02 0.02 9.12
N LEU A 91 9.57 0.68 10.15
CA LEU A 91 9.01 1.94 10.68
C LEU A 91 8.82 3.01 9.60
N LYS A 92 9.76 3.10 8.64
CA LYS A 92 9.69 4.04 7.51
C LYS A 92 8.48 3.76 6.61
N MET A 93 8.20 2.49 6.34
CA MET A 93 7.03 2.07 5.56
C MET A 93 5.74 2.37 6.32
N LYS A 94 5.67 2.05 7.62
CA LYS A 94 4.52 2.36 8.48
C LYS A 94 4.20 3.86 8.49
N LYS A 95 5.22 4.71 8.67
CA LYS A 95 5.09 6.17 8.60
C LYS A 95 4.59 6.64 7.22
N LYS A 96 5.12 6.06 6.14
CA LYS A 96 4.70 6.42 4.79
C LYS A 96 3.24 6.06 4.51
N LEU A 97 2.81 4.87 4.91
CA LEU A 97 1.42 4.42 4.79
C LEU A 97 0.47 5.33 5.58
N SER A 98 0.82 5.68 6.82
CA SER A 98 0.05 6.63 7.62
C SER A 98 -0.06 8.01 6.94
N SER A 99 1.03 8.50 6.34
CA SER A 99 1.02 9.74 5.57
C SER A 99 0.13 9.67 4.31
N ILE A 100 0.03 8.52 3.65
CA ILE A 100 -0.85 8.31 2.50
C ILE A 100 -2.32 8.21 2.95
N GLN A 101 -2.60 7.53 4.07
CA GLN A 101 -3.95 7.33 4.61
C GLN A 101 -4.55 8.62 5.18
N ARG A 102 -3.76 9.44 5.88
CA ARG A 102 -4.24 10.59 6.64
C ARG A 102 -5.09 11.59 5.82
N PRO A 103 -4.70 11.99 4.60
CA PRO A 103 -5.53 12.85 3.77
C PRO A 103 -6.93 12.28 3.50
N PHE A 104 -7.09 10.96 3.38
CA PHE A 104 -8.40 10.31 3.19
C PHE A 104 -9.24 10.42 4.44
N LEU A 105 -8.66 10.09 5.59
CA LEU A 105 -9.36 10.16 6.87
C LEU A 105 -9.92 11.56 7.11
N LEU A 106 -9.13 12.61 6.89
CA LEU A 106 -9.59 14.00 6.99
C LEU A 106 -10.72 14.32 6.02
N HIS A 107 -10.69 13.76 4.81
CA HIS A 107 -11.72 14.02 3.81
C HIS A 107 -13.03 13.28 4.10
N ILE A 108 -12.95 12.09 4.69
CA ILE A 108 -14.12 11.30 5.10
C ILE A 108 -14.76 11.94 6.34
N SER A 109 -13.95 12.29 7.34
CA SER A 109 -14.47 12.88 8.59
C SER A 109 -14.90 14.34 8.46
N GLY A 110 -14.29 15.11 7.54
CA GLY A 110 -14.45 16.57 7.50
C GLY A 110 -13.78 17.30 8.68
N ALA A 111 -12.97 16.60 9.48
CA ALA A 111 -12.33 17.16 10.66
C ALA A 111 -11.21 18.17 10.32
N TYR A 112 -10.83 18.97 11.31
CA TYR A 112 -9.74 19.92 11.18
C TYR A 112 -8.41 19.25 10.84
N ARG A 113 -7.55 19.96 10.09
CA ARG A 113 -6.22 19.47 9.71
C ARG A 113 -5.31 19.19 10.90
N THR A 114 -5.59 19.75 12.08
CA THR A 114 -4.85 19.55 13.33
C THR A 114 -5.29 18.31 14.09
N THR A 115 -6.42 17.68 13.73
CA THR A 115 -6.92 16.49 14.42
C THR A 115 -5.90 15.34 14.30
N PRO A 116 -5.54 14.69 15.43
CA PRO A 116 -4.61 13.56 15.43
C PRO A 116 -5.11 12.39 14.56
N THR A 117 -4.22 11.75 13.82
CA THR A 117 -4.59 10.62 12.93
C THR A 117 -5.22 9.46 13.70
N ALA A 118 -4.75 9.18 14.91
CA ALA A 118 -5.31 8.12 15.75
C ALA A 118 -6.79 8.39 16.09
N VAL A 119 -7.13 9.64 16.42
CA VAL A 119 -8.52 10.04 16.70
C VAL A 119 -9.40 9.86 15.46
N LEU A 120 -8.89 10.23 14.27
CA LEU A 120 -9.62 10.04 13.01
C LEU A 120 -9.89 8.56 12.72
N GLN A 121 -8.93 7.68 13.00
CA GLN A 121 -9.07 6.24 12.82
C GLN A 121 -10.14 5.67 13.74
N THR A 122 -10.13 6.07 15.02
CA THR A 122 -11.12 5.62 16.00
C THR A 122 -12.52 6.08 15.65
N ILE A 123 -12.72 7.37 15.33
CA ILE A 123 -14.05 7.93 15.01
C ILE A 123 -14.64 7.29 13.75
N LEU A 124 -13.81 7.04 12.74
CA LEU A 124 -14.26 6.46 11.47
C LEU A 124 -14.33 4.92 11.49
N GLY A 125 -13.88 4.27 12.56
CA GLY A 125 -13.72 2.81 12.61
C GLY A 125 -12.74 2.26 11.57
N ILE A 126 -11.81 3.09 11.06
CA ILE A 126 -10.85 2.70 10.02
C ILE A 126 -9.53 2.33 10.68
N PRO A 127 -9.06 1.08 10.58
CA PRO A 127 -7.80 0.67 11.17
C PRO A 127 -6.61 1.35 10.45
N PRO A 128 -5.45 1.48 11.12
CA PRO A 128 -4.23 1.90 10.44
C PRO A 128 -3.90 0.93 9.30
N THR A 129 -3.53 1.45 8.14
CA THR A 129 -3.22 0.63 6.94
C THR A 129 -2.18 -0.47 7.24
N THR A 130 -1.24 -0.18 8.13
CA THR A 130 -0.27 -1.17 8.65
C THR A 130 -0.92 -2.39 9.29
N HIS A 131 -1.96 -2.20 10.12
CA HIS A 131 -2.66 -3.31 10.76
C HIS A 131 -3.38 -4.17 9.72
N ALA A 132 -4.03 -3.55 8.73
CA ALA A 132 -4.66 -4.26 7.63
C ALA A 132 -3.66 -5.10 6.80
N ILE A 133 -2.45 -4.57 6.58
CA ILE A 133 -1.35 -5.30 5.94
C ILE A 133 -0.91 -6.50 6.81
N THR A 134 -0.68 -6.29 8.10
CA THR A 134 -0.26 -7.35 9.02
C THR A 134 -1.29 -8.47 9.08
N LEU A 135 -2.58 -8.15 9.18
CA LEU A 135 -3.65 -9.15 9.20
C LEU A 135 -3.67 -9.99 7.90
N ARG A 136 -3.53 -9.36 6.74
CA ARG A 136 -3.49 -10.08 5.46
C ARG A 136 -2.22 -10.93 5.30
N ILE A 137 -1.08 -10.49 5.83
CA ILE A 137 0.13 -11.30 5.90
C ILE A 137 -0.11 -12.53 6.78
N GLN A 138 -0.71 -12.36 7.96
CA GLN A 138 -1.00 -13.48 8.86
C GLN A 138 -1.98 -14.48 8.24
N VAL A 139 -3.05 -14.00 7.60
CA VAL A 139 -3.97 -14.86 6.84
C VAL A 139 -3.23 -15.63 5.74
N TYR A 140 -2.35 -14.97 4.99
CA TYR A 140 -1.55 -15.61 3.96
C TYR A 140 -0.59 -16.67 4.52
N ILE A 141 0.10 -16.39 5.63
CA ILE A 141 0.98 -17.35 6.30
C ILE A 141 0.18 -18.56 6.81
N ASN A 142 -1.02 -18.33 7.36
CA ASN A 142 -1.87 -19.40 7.87
C ASN A 142 -2.48 -20.27 6.77
N LEU A 143 -2.77 -19.68 5.60
CA LEU A 143 -3.29 -20.39 4.43
C LEU A 143 -2.19 -21.03 3.58
N SER A 144 -0.94 -20.56 3.70
CA SER A 144 0.20 -21.16 3.02
C SER A 144 0.41 -22.56 3.59
N PRO A 145 0.40 -23.62 2.75
CA PRO A 145 0.69 -24.95 3.24
C PRO A 145 2.07 -24.94 3.90
N LYS A 146 2.14 -25.34 5.17
CA LYS A 146 3.42 -25.70 5.78
C LYS A 146 3.97 -26.87 4.95
N ASN A 147 5.21 -26.75 4.46
CA ASN A 147 6.05 -27.74 3.75
C ASN A 147 6.22 -27.51 2.24
N LEU A 148 7.35 -26.89 1.90
CA LEU A 148 8.13 -27.13 0.68
C LEU A 148 9.63 -27.12 1.04
N SER A 149 9.98 -28.05 1.93
CA SER A 149 11.31 -28.62 2.20
C SER A 149 10.99 -29.93 2.92
N SER A 150 11.17 -31.13 2.38
CA SER A 150 12.30 -31.71 1.64
C SER A 150 11.77 -32.77 0.62
N PRO A 151 12.58 -33.37 -0.27
CA PRO A 151 13.88 -34.01 0.00
C PRO A 151 15.10 -33.18 -0.40
#